data_AF-A0A7J3XL71-F1
#
_entry.id   AF-A0A7J3XL71-F1
#
_cell.length_a   1.000
_cell.length_b   1.000
_cell.length_c   1.000
_cell.angle_alpha   90.00
_cell.angle_beta   90.00
_cell.angle_gamma   90.00
#
_symmetry.space_group_name_H-M   'P 1'
#
loop_
_entity.id
_entity.type
_entity.pdbx_description
1 polymer ?
#
loop_
_entity_poly.entity_id
_entity_poly.type
_entity_poly.pdbx_seq_one_letter_code
_entity_poly.pdbx_strand_id
1 'polypeptide(L)'
;MIEPQKILSFISSRASAKIPGDGEVSLDEVIKALEVATSAPSAHNAQPWRFVIVKDPKVKEELIEEMAALWREDLRKDGLDEGTIEEIIRASTERSMKASV
;
A
#
# COMPACT_ATOMS: atom_id res chain seq x y z
N MET A 1 28.64 -16.65 -4.09
CA MET A 1 28.36 -15.65 -3.05
C MET A 1 27.92 -14.37 -3.75
N ILE A 2 26.83 -13.72 -3.33
CA ILE A 2 26.40 -12.46 -3.94
C ILE A 2 27.34 -11.36 -3.46
N GLU A 3 27.80 -10.50 -4.36
CA GLU A 3 28.69 -9.39 -4.02
C GLU A 3 27.98 -8.39 -3.08
N PRO A 4 28.61 -7.97 -1.97
CA PRO A 4 27.99 -7.03 -1.01
C PRO A 4 27.49 -5.74 -1.66
N GLN A 5 28.20 -5.21 -2.65
CA GLN A 5 27.78 -4.00 -3.35
C GLN A 5 26.49 -4.20 -4.17
N LYS A 6 26.32 -5.39 -4.76
CA LYS A 6 25.10 -5.73 -5.50
C LYS A 6 23.89 -5.83 -4.57
N ILE A 7 24.10 -6.32 -3.34
CA ILE A 7 23.04 -6.36 -2.32
C ILE A 7 22.68 -4.94 -1.88
N LEU A 8 23.70 -4.13 -1.57
CA LEU A 8 23.48 -2.77 -1.08
C LEU A 8 22.78 -1.88 -2.12
N SER A 9 23.17 -1.97 -3.39
CA SER A 9 22.53 -1.22 -4.48
C SER A 9 21.07 -1.63 -4.69
N PHE A 10 20.79 -2.94 -4.62
CA PHE A 10 19.43 -3.45 -4.71
C PHE A 10 18.55 -2.95 -3.56
N ILE A 11 18.99 -3.10 -2.30
CA ILE A 11 18.20 -2.66 -1.13
C ILE A 11 17.99 -1.14 -1.18
N SER A 12 19.04 -0.38 -1.51
CA SER A 12 18.97 1.09 -1.55
C SER A 12 18.13 1.63 -2.71
N SER A 13 17.85 0.82 -3.74
CA SER A 13 16.97 1.21 -4.84
C SER A 13 15.49 1.23 -4.49
N ARG A 14 15.08 0.67 -3.34
CA ARG A 14 13.68 0.67 -2.91
C ARG A 14 13.19 2.11 -2.69
N ALA A 15 12.17 2.49 -3.45
CA ALA A 15 11.49 3.78 -3.34
C ALA A 15 10.03 3.61 -2.91
N SER A 16 9.45 4.66 -2.33
CA SER A 16 8.01 4.70 -2.06
C SER A 16 7.29 5.15 -3.33
N ALA A 17 6.83 4.19 -4.14
CA ALA A 17 6.08 4.46 -5.35
C ALA A 17 4.70 5.05 -4.99
N LYS A 18 4.41 6.27 -5.47
CA LYS A 18 3.15 6.99 -5.19
C LYS A 18 2.05 6.72 -6.21
N ILE A 19 2.42 6.20 -7.36
CA ILE A 19 1.51 5.88 -8.47
C ILE A 19 1.92 4.48 -8.92
N PRO A 20 1.07 3.47 -8.70
CA PRO A 20 1.32 2.14 -9.24
C PRO A 20 1.36 2.18 -10.77
N GLY A 21 2.16 1.30 -11.37
CA GLY A 21 2.15 1.09 -12.82
C GLY A 21 0.87 0.38 -13.28
N ASP A 22 0.67 0.31 -14.59
CA ASP A 22 -0.44 -0.42 -15.18
C ASP A 22 -0.23 -1.94 -15.10
N GLY A 23 -1.32 -2.70 -14.99
CA GLY A 23 -1.34 -4.17 -15.01
C GLY A 23 -1.63 -4.82 -13.67
N GLU A 24 -1.88 -6.13 -13.71
CA GLU A 24 -2.08 -6.97 -12.52
C GLU A 24 -0.72 -7.51 -12.04
N VAL A 25 -0.54 -7.54 -10.71
CA VAL A 25 0.60 -8.23 -10.08
C VAL A 25 0.17 -9.65 -9.76
N SER A 26 1.00 -10.64 -10.10
CA SER A 26 0.68 -12.03 -9.79
C SER A 26 0.56 -12.25 -8.27
N LEU A 27 -0.51 -12.91 -7.85
CA LEU A 27 -0.71 -13.28 -6.45
C LEU A 27 0.48 -14.11 -5.91
N ASP A 28 1.06 -14.99 -6.72
CA ASP A 28 2.20 -15.80 -6.31
C ASP A 28 3.46 -14.95 -6.04
N GLU A 29 3.64 -13.87 -6.78
CA GLU A 29 4.75 -12.93 -6.56
C GLU A 29 4.55 -12.14 -5.26
N VAL A 30 3.30 -11.73 -4.99
CA VAL A 30 2.94 -11.07 -3.72
C VAL A 30 3.18 -12.02 -2.55
N ILE A 31 2.74 -13.27 -2.64
CA ILE A 31 2.94 -14.28 -1.59
C ILE A 31 4.43 -14.48 -1.31
N LYS A 32 5.27 -14.66 -2.35
CA LYS A 32 6.72 -14.81 -2.18
C LYS A 32 7.36 -13.59 -1.51
N ALA A 33 6.92 -12.38 -1.85
CA ALA A 33 7.42 -11.17 -1.22
C ALA A 33 7.04 -11.11 0.28
N LEU A 34 5.81 -11.53 0.63
CA LEU A 34 5.34 -11.60 2.01
C LEU A 34 6.07 -12.68 2.82
N GLU A 35 6.35 -13.85 2.23
CA GLU A 35 7.17 -14.90 2.85
C GLU A 35 8.56 -14.36 3.22
N VAL A 36 9.21 -13.62 2.30
CA VAL A 36 10.49 -12.97 2.60
C VAL A 36 10.35 -11.94 3.72
N ALA A 37 9.25 -11.16 3.75
CA ALA A 37 8.99 -10.19 4.81
C ALA A 37 8.92 -10.83 6.20
N THR A 38 8.47 -12.09 6.31
CA THR A 38 8.47 -12.84 7.59
C THR A 38 9.86 -13.15 8.13
N SER A 39 10.91 -12.99 7.33
CA SER A 39 12.30 -13.14 7.80
C SER A 39 12.79 -11.95 8.62
N ALA A 40 11.99 -10.88 8.75
CA ALA A 40 12.29 -9.79 9.67
C ALA A 40 12.44 -10.33 11.12
N PRO A 41 13.32 -9.74 11.95
CA PRO A 41 13.45 -10.16 13.33
C PRO A 41 12.17 -9.83 14.12
N SER A 42 11.76 -10.74 14.99
CA SER A 42 10.67 -10.51 15.95
C SER A 42 11.07 -11.05 17.32
N ALA A 43 10.57 -10.42 18.39
CA ALA A 43 10.83 -10.86 19.76
C ALA A 43 10.41 -12.32 19.93
N HIS A 44 11.33 -13.17 20.41
CA HIS A 44 11.11 -14.61 20.59
C HIS A 44 10.60 -15.35 19.33
N ASN A 45 10.90 -14.82 18.13
CA ASN A 45 10.35 -15.34 16.87
C ASN A 45 8.81 -15.41 16.85
N ALA A 46 8.14 -14.50 17.56
CA ALA A 46 6.68 -14.51 17.70
C ALA A 46 5.94 -14.24 16.38
N GLN A 47 6.60 -13.62 15.40
CA GLN A 47 6.04 -13.28 14.09
C GLN A 47 4.64 -12.63 14.20
N PRO A 48 4.49 -11.51 14.93
CA PRO A 48 3.19 -10.94 15.30
C PRO A 48 2.53 -10.17 14.15
N TRP A 49 2.80 -10.54 12.90
CA TRP A 49 2.21 -9.94 11.72
C TRP A 49 1.06 -10.77 11.15
N ARG A 50 0.11 -10.07 10.55
CA ARG A 50 -0.90 -10.63 9.66
C ARG A 50 -0.87 -9.81 8.39
N PHE A 51 -0.88 -10.49 7.25
CA PHE A 51 -1.00 -9.86 5.96
C PHE A 51 -2.38 -10.19 5.39
N VAL A 52 -3.11 -9.18 4.95
CA VAL A 52 -4.42 -9.31 4.34
C VAL A 52 -4.30 -8.87 2.89
N ILE A 53 -4.58 -9.79 1.97
CA ILE A 53 -4.58 -9.51 0.54
C ILE A 53 -6.04 -9.30 0.13
N VAL A 54 -6.38 -8.07 -0.29
CA VAL A 54 -7.72 -7.73 -0.77
C VAL A 54 -7.73 -7.88 -2.29
N LYS A 55 -8.32 -8.98 -2.77
CA LYS A 55 -8.39 -9.30 -4.20
C LYS A 55 -9.75 -8.97 -4.84
N ASP A 56 -10.81 -8.92 -4.03
CA ASP A 56 -12.14 -8.57 -4.52
C ASP A 56 -12.20 -7.05 -4.74
N PRO A 57 -12.43 -6.58 -5.98
CA PRO A 57 -12.52 -5.15 -6.27
C PRO A 57 -13.61 -4.44 -5.47
N LYS A 58 -14.71 -5.13 -5.14
CA LYS A 58 -15.81 -4.56 -4.36
C LYS A 58 -15.40 -4.30 -2.92
N VAL A 59 -14.73 -5.28 -2.29
CA VAL A 59 -14.21 -5.13 -0.93
C VAL A 59 -13.17 -4.00 -0.87
N LYS A 60 -12.36 -3.87 -1.92
CA LYS A 60 -11.39 -2.78 -2.04
C LYS A 60 -12.07 -1.41 -2.19
N GLU A 61 -13.09 -1.33 -3.02
CA GLU A 61 -13.90 -0.12 -3.24
C GLU A 61 -14.56 0.32 -1.93
N GLU A 62 -15.28 -0.58 -1.26
CA GLU A 62 -15.92 -0.32 0.04
C GLU A 62 -14.90 0.17 1.09
N LEU A 63 -13.73 -0.47 1.17
CA LEU A 63 -12.67 -0.04 2.09
C LEU A 63 -12.19 1.39 1.79
N ILE A 64 -11.97 1.72 0.52
CA ILE A 64 -11.48 3.05 0.11
C ILE A 64 -12.56 4.11 0.35
N GLU A 65 -13.83 3.80 0.11
CA GLU A 65 -14.95 4.72 0.35
C GLU A 65 -15.09 5.07 1.82
N GLU A 66 -15.07 4.07 2.71
CA GLU A 66 -15.14 4.27 4.16
C GLU A 66 -13.94 5.05 4.68
N MET A 67 -12.72 4.74 4.20
CA MET A 67 -11.51 5.51 4.53
C MET A 67 -11.61 6.95 4.05
N ALA A 68 -12.15 7.18 2.84
CA ALA A 68 -12.32 8.51 2.27
C ALA A 68 -13.35 9.34 3.06
N ALA A 69 -14.44 8.73 3.52
CA ALA A 69 -15.44 9.40 4.35
C ALA A 69 -14.83 9.92 5.66
N LEU A 70 -14.07 9.07 6.37
CA LEU A 70 -13.38 9.49 7.59
C LEU A 70 -12.34 10.58 7.32
N TRP A 71 -11.58 10.46 6.23
CA TRP A 71 -10.55 11.43 5.92
C TRP A 71 -11.12 12.80 5.54
N ARG A 72 -12.30 12.87 4.90
CA ARG A 72 -13.01 14.14 4.69
C ARG A 72 -13.26 14.87 6.00
N GLU A 73 -13.76 14.18 7.01
CA GLU A 73 -14.02 14.79 8.32
C GLU A 73 -12.75 15.33 8.97
N ASP A 74 -11.64 14.61 8.86
CA ASP A 74 -10.36 15.06 9.41
C ASP A 74 -9.83 16.29 8.65
N LEU A 75 -9.93 16.33 7.33
CA LEU A 75 -9.54 17.50 6.54
C LEU A 75 -10.42 18.72 6.82
N ARG A 76 -11.72 18.53 7.09
CA ARG A 76 -12.60 19.62 7.55
C ARG A 76 -12.17 20.15 8.91
N LYS A 77 -11.78 19.27 9.85
CA LYS A 77 -11.23 19.70 11.17
C LYS A 77 -9.92 20.45 11.03
N ASP A 78 -9.11 20.10 10.02
CA ASP A 78 -7.88 20.82 9.67
C ASP A 78 -8.14 22.17 9.00
N GLY A 79 -9.41 22.50 8.69
CA GLY A 79 -9.82 23.81 8.20
C GLY A 79 -9.72 24.00 6.68
N LEU A 80 -9.61 22.91 5.91
CA LEU A 80 -9.62 22.97 4.45
C LEU A 80 -11.04 23.28 3.92
N ASP A 81 -11.11 23.94 2.77
CA ASP A 81 -12.38 24.17 2.08
C ASP A 81 -12.87 22.91 1.34
N GLU A 82 -14.18 22.82 1.13
CA GLU A 82 -14.81 21.64 0.54
C GLU A 82 -14.30 21.32 -0.88
N GLY A 83 -13.91 22.33 -1.67
CA GLY A 83 -13.38 22.14 -3.01
C GLY A 83 -12.03 21.43 -2.98
N THR A 84 -11.12 21.91 -2.13
CA THR A 84 -9.80 21.29 -1.92
C THR A 84 -9.93 19.87 -1.35
N ILE A 85 -10.86 19.65 -0.41
CA ILE A 85 -11.13 18.33 0.17
C ILE A 85 -11.55 17.33 -0.92
N GLU A 86 -12.53 17.69 -1.75
CA GLU A 86 -13.00 16.80 -2.81
C GLU A 86 -11.93 16.52 -3.87
N GLU A 87 -11.06 17.48 -4.18
CA GLU A 87 -9.91 17.25 -5.05
C GLU A 87 -8.91 16.25 -4.46
N ILE A 88 -8.55 16.40 -3.18
CA ILE A 88 -7.63 15.49 -2.48
C ILE A 88 -8.19 14.07 -2.44
N ILE A 89 -9.47 13.94 -2.06
CA ILE A 89 -10.12 12.64 -1.95
C ILE A 89 -10.22 11.97 -3.31
N ARG A 90 -10.71 12.68 -4.34
CA ARG A 90 -10.79 12.15 -5.71
C ARG A 90 -9.42 11.64 -6.18
N ALA A 91 -8.38 12.47 -6.07
CA ALA A 91 -7.05 12.11 -6.52
C ALA A 91 -6.47 10.92 -5.72
N SER A 92 -6.83 10.78 -4.45
CA SER A 92 -6.44 9.63 -3.63
C SER A 92 -7.17 8.35 -4.02
N THR A 93 -8.49 8.40 -4.15
CA THR A 93 -9.33 7.25 -4.55
C THR A 93 -8.91 6.72 -5.91
N GLU A 94 -8.72 7.60 -6.91
CA GLU A 94 -8.24 7.21 -8.24
C GLU A 94 -6.88 6.49 -8.18
N ARG A 95 -5.92 6.99 -7.39
CA ARG A 95 -4.61 6.34 -7.22
C ARG A 95 -4.73 4.97 -6.56
N SER A 96 -5.54 4.86 -5.52
CA SER A 96 -5.73 3.61 -4.77
C SER A 96 -6.42 2.53 -5.62
N MET A 97 -7.30 2.92 -6.56
CA MET A 97 -7.99 1.98 -7.45
C MET A 97 -7.13 1.43 -8.59
N LYS A 98 -6.05 2.14 -9.01
CA LYS A 98 -5.24 1.76 -10.18
C LYS A 98 -4.51 0.41 -10.10
N ALA A 99 -3.98 0.01 -8.94
CA ALA A 99 -3.27 -1.26 -8.81
C ALA A 99 -4.16 -2.37 -8.27
N SER A 100 -4.23 -3.50 -8.96
CA SER A 100 -4.81 -4.73 -8.42
C SER A 100 -3.77 -5.85 -8.33
N VAL A 101 -4.02 -6.74 -7.36
CA VAL A 101 -3.51 -8.11 -7.29
C VAL A 101 -4.60 -9.05 -7.79
#